data_AF-W1WXH9-F1
#
_entry.id   AF-W1WXH9-F1
#
_cell.length_a   1.000
_cell.length_b   1.000
_cell.length_c   1.000
_cell.angle_alpha   90.00
_cell.angle_beta   90.00
_cell.angle_gamma   90.00
#
_symmetry.space_group_name_H-M   'P 1'
#
loop_
_entity.id
_entity.type
_entity.pdbx_description
1 polymer ?
#
loop_
_entity_poly.entity_id
_entity_poly.type
_entity_poly.pdbx_seq_one_letter_code
_entity_poly.pdbx_strand_id
1 'polypeptide(L)'
;FGNGNLYTRFAAGHAFTGNVKTAFASGSVVKLTEQDLKGTWTELAFGGRYGFNSNNSVFADVATGLSGDYQADWGVNAGFTHKF
;
A
#
# COMPACT_ATOMS: atom_id res chain seq x y z
N PHE A 1 -0.47 -31.50 5.44
CA PHE A 1 -1.39 -30.45 4.93
C PHE A 1 -0.94 -29.11 5.46
N GLY A 2 -0.98 -28.06 4.63
CA GLY A 2 -0.14 -26.87 4.77
C GLY A 2 -0.38 -26.10 6.07
N ASN A 3 0.68 -25.90 6.85
CA ASN A 3 0.65 -25.00 8.00
C ASN A 3 0.36 -23.59 7.50
N GLY A 4 -0.78 -23.03 7.91
CA GLY A 4 -1.07 -21.62 7.71
C GLY A 4 -0.18 -20.77 8.62
N ASN A 5 0.13 -19.56 8.20
CA ASN A 5 0.78 -18.56 9.06
C ASN A 5 -0.03 -17.27 9.09
N LEU A 6 0.07 -16.57 10.21
CA LEU A 6 -0.41 -15.21 10.38
C LEU A 6 0.80 -14.30 10.55
N TYR A 7 0.71 -13.09 10.03
CA TYR A 7 1.73 -12.07 10.19
C TYR A 7 1.11 -10.70 10.45
N THR A 8 1.89 -9.88 11.15
CA THR A 8 1.69 -8.44 11.27
C THR A 8 2.93 -7.75 10.74
N ARG A 9 2.76 -6.64 10.03
CA ARG A 9 3.86 -5.84 9.48
C ARG A 9 3.63 -4.38 9.83
N PHE A 10 4.63 -3.77 10.46
CA PHE A 10 4.68 -2.33 10.69
C PHE A 10 5.83 -1.75 9.87
N ALA A 11 5.57 -0.67 9.13
CA ALA A 11 6.55 0.01 8.31
C ALA A 11 6.45 1.53 8.49
N ALA A 12 7.59 2.22 8.37
CA ALA A 12 7.64 3.68 8.28
C ALA A 12 8.32 4.04 6.95
N GLY A 13 7.65 4.87 6.16
CA GLY A 13 8.16 5.42 4.91
C GLY A 13 8.41 6.92 5.04
N HIS A 14 9.38 7.44 4.29
CA HIS A 14 9.61 8.87 4.21
C HIS A 14 9.93 9.26 2.77
N ALA A 15 9.20 10.25 2.26
CA ALA A 15 9.44 10.84 0.94
C ALA A 15 10.28 12.11 1.11
N PHE A 16 11.57 12.00 0.78
CA PHE A 16 12.55 13.10 0.92
C PHE A 16 12.29 14.28 -0.03
N THR A 17 11.62 14.03 -1.15
CA THR A 17 11.25 15.04 -2.14
C THR A 17 9.95 14.62 -2.82
N GLY A 18 9.13 15.59 -3.22
CA GLY A 18 7.81 15.31 -3.77
C GLY A 18 6.97 16.58 -3.80
N ASN A 19 7.17 17.44 -4.79
CA ASN A 19 6.28 18.56 -5.02
C ASN A 19 5.83 18.46 -6.48
N VAL A 20 4.65 17.87 -6.70
CA VAL A 20 4.10 17.70 -8.04
C VAL A 20 3.19 18.88 -8.30
N LYS A 21 3.65 19.80 -9.16
CA LYS A 21 2.82 20.92 -9.64
C LYS A 21 2.21 20.51 -10.98
N THR A 22 0.92 20.22 -10.98
CA THR A 22 0.16 19.98 -12.21
C THR A 22 -0.60 21.24 -12.57
N ALA A 23 -0.16 21.91 -13.64
CA ALA A 23 -0.89 23.02 -14.24
C ALA A 23 -1.78 22.49 -15.37
N PHE A 24 -3.09 22.66 -15.24
CA PHE A 24 -4.06 22.41 -16.31
C PHE A 24 -4.52 23.75 -16.89
N ALA A 25 -4.40 23.93 -18.20
CA ALA A 25 -4.93 25.10 -18.90
C ALA A 25 -5.91 24.66 -19.98
N SER A 26 -7.16 25.13 -19.90
CA SER A 26 -8.18 24.95 -20.94
C SER A 26 -8.93 26.26 -21.15
N GLY A 27 -8.82 26.83 -22.36
CA GLY A 27 -9.38 28.14 -22.69
C GLY A 27 -8.81 29.25 -21.79
N SER A 28 -9.68 29.95 -21.06
CA SER A 28 -9.31 31.04 -20.14
C SER A 28 -9.08 30.60 -18.69
N VAL A 29 -9.12 29.30 -18.39
CA VAL A 29 -9.02 28.76 -17.02
C VAL A 29 -7.68 28.05 -16.84
N VAL A 30 -6.87 28.54 -15.90
CA VAL A 30 -5.65 27.89 -15.41
C VAL A 30 -5.96 27.32 -14.02
N LYS A 31 -5.84 26.00 -13.86
CA LYS A 31 -5.94 25.32 -12.57
C LYS A 31 -4.57 24.76 -12.19
N LEU A 32 -4.00 25.28 -11.11
CA LEU A 32 -2.77 24.77 -10.50
C LEU A 32 -3.18 23.81 -9.38
N THR A 33 -2.80 22.54 -9.49
CA THR A 33 -2.89 21.57 -8.40
C THR A 33 -1.48 21.29 -7.92
N GLU A 34 -1.14 21.74 -6.72
CA GLU A 34 0.10 21.39 -6.05
C GLU A 34 -0.18 20.19 -5.14
N GLN A 35 0.51 19.09 -5.39
CA GLN A 35 0.45 17.91 -4.54
C GLN A 35 1.79 17.82 -3.80
N ASP A 36 1.78 18.16 -2.51
CA ASP A 36 2.92 17.93 -1.64
C ASP A 36 2.90 16.45 -1.25
N LEU A 37 3.87 15.72 -1.78
CA LEU A 37 4.13 14.31 -1.52
C LEU A 37 5.27 14.14 -0.52
N LYS A 38 5.85 15.24 0.00
CA LYS A 38 6.84 15.17 1.08
C LYS A 38 6.14 14.79 2.37
N GLY A 39 6.71 13.86 3.10
CA GLY A 39 6.14 13.44 4.38
C GLY A 39 6.68 12.11 4.87
N THR A 40 6.54 11.90 6.18
CA THR A 40 6.69 10.60 6.81
C THR A 40 5.32 9.96 6.93
N TRP A 41 5.19 8.70 6.56
CA TRP A 41 4.00 7.93 6.81
C TRP A 41 4.34 6.62 7.52
N THR A 42 3.36 6.07 8.22
CA THR A 42 3.48 4.76 8.86
C THR A 42 2.36 3.87 8.36
N GLU A 43 2.67 2.59 8.19
CA GLU A 43 1.75 1.58 7.68
C GLU A 43 1.71 0.40 8.65
N LEU A 44 0.52 -0.13 8.86
CA LEU A 44 0.29 -1.36 9.58
C LEU A 44 -0.50 -2.31 8.69
N ALA A 45 -0.04 -3.55 8.57
CA ALA A 45 -0.72 -4.60 7.85
C ALA A 45 -0.87 -5.86 8.68
N PHE A 46 -2.02 -6.51 8.56
CA PHE A 46 -2.33 -7.79 9.20
C PHE A 46 -2.84 -8.77 8.16
N GLY A 47 -2.31 -9.99 8.15
CA GLY A 47 -2.71 -10.99 7.19
C GLY A 47 -2.16 -12.36 7.46
N GLY A 48 -2.27 -13.22 6.47
CA GLY A 48 -1.81 -14.59 6.59
C GLY A 48 -1.71 -15.30 5.25
N ARG A 49 -1.06 -16.47 5.30
CA ARG A 49 -0.93 -17.39 4.17
C ARG A 49 -1.53 -18.73 4.55
N TYR A 50 -2.30 -19.30 3.64
CA TYR A 50 -2.87 -20.65 3.76
C TYR A 50 -2.38 -21.53 2.61
N GLY A 51 -1.83 -22.71 2.95
CA GLY A 51 -1.35 -23.70 1.99
C GLY A 51 -2.36 -24.81 1.79
N PHE A 52 -2.94 -24.92 0.58
CA PHE A 52 -3.83 -26.03 0.23
C PHE A 52 -3.07 -27.36 0.16
N ASN A 53 -1.83 -27.31 -0.34
CA ASN A 53 -0.90 -28.44 -0.40
C ASN A 53 0.55 -27.92 -0.41
N SER A 54 1.54 -28.81 -0.55
CA SER A 54 2.98 -28.45 -0.53
C SER A 54 3.40 -27.49 -1.65
N ASN A 55 2.64 -27.44 -2.74
CA ASN A 55 2.97 -26.67 -3.95
C ASN A 55 2.08 -25.44 -4.13
N ASN A 56 0.94 -25.35 -3.45
CA ASN A 56 -0.07 -24.32 -3.70
C ASN A 56 -0.44 -23.59 -2.40
N SER A 57 -0.40 -22.26 -2.42
CA SER A 57 -0.84 -21.42 -1.31
C SER A 57 -1.50 -20.12 -1.77
N VAL A 58 -2.39 -19.58 -0.95
CA VAL A 58 -2.94 -18.22 -1.07
C VAL A 58 -2.49 -17.38 0.11
N PHE A 59 -2.37 -16.07 -0.10
CA PHE A 59 -2.21 -15.10 0.98
C PHE A 59 -3.22 -13.97 0.83
N ALA A 60 -3.56 -13.36 1.95
CA ALA A 60 -4.31 -12.12 1.99
C ALA A 60 -3.89 -11.29 3.21
N ASP A 61 -3.82 -9.97 3.04
CA ASP A 61 -3.63 -9.01 4.12
C ASP A 61 -4.44 -7.74 3.90
N VAL A 62 -4.76 -7.08 5.01
CA VAL A 62 -5.29 -5.73 5.04
C VAL A 62 -4.22 -4.80 5.58
N ALA A 63 -4.02 -3.65 4.94
CA ALA A 63 -3.07 -2.63 5.33
C ALA A 63 -3.78 -1.29 5.54
N THR A 64 -3.31 -0.48 6.49
CA THR A 64 -3.82 0.87 6.76
C THR A 64 -2.66 1.82 7.00
N GLY A 65 -2.78 3.05 6.50
CA GLY A 65 -1.92 4.14 6.93
C GLY A 65 -2.30 4.57 8.35
N LEU A 66 -1.31 4.80 9.21
CA LEU A 66 -1.52 5.26 10.59
C LEU A 66 -1.14 6.74 10.80
N SER A 67 -0.35 7.33 9.89
CA SER A 67 0.14 8.71 9.99
C SER A 67 0.65 9.21 8.64
N GLY A 68 0.72 10.53 8.45
CA GLY A 68 1.22 11.22 7.26
C GLY A 68 0.13 11.94 6.45
N ASP A 69 0.51 13.00 5.73
CA ASP A 69 -0.40 13.78 4.86
C ASP A 69 -0.98 12.93 3.71
N TYR A 70 -0.34 11.80 3.41
CA TYR A 70 -0.88 10.73 2.57
C TYR A 70 -1.55 9.67 3.45
N GLN A 71 -2.80 9.93 3.87
CA GLN A 71 -3.65 8.92 4.50
C GLN A 71 -4.08 7.90 3.43
N ALA A 72 -3.34 6.82 3.28
CA ALA A 72 -3.89 5.62 2.64
C ALA A 72 -4.94 5.03 3.61
N ASP A 73 -6.22 5.33 3.37
CA ASP A 73 -7.36 4.97 4.23
C ASP A 73 -7.34 3.50 4.64
N TRP A 74 -7.17 2.59 3.68
CA TRP A 74 -6.90 1.17 3.87
C TRP A 74 -6.74 0.51 2.49
N GLY A 75 -6.12 -0.67 2.45
CA GLY A 75 -5.94 -1.47 1.25
C GLY A 75 -6.02 -2.96 1.57
N VAL A 76 -6.45 -3.75 0.59
CA VAL A 76 -6.49 -5.22 0.69
C VAL A 76 -5.57 -5.79 -0.38
N ASN A 77 -4.69 -6.69 0.03
CA ASN A 77 -3.81 -7.45 -0.86
C ASN A 77 -4.18 -8.92 -0.81
N ALA A 78 -4.15 -9.58 -1.95
CA ALA A 78 -4.30 -11.03 -2.03
C ALA A 78 -3.48 -11.59 -3.18
N GLY A 79 -3.07 -12.86 -3.07
CA GLY A 79 -2.37 -13.51 -4.15
C GLY A 79 -2.24 -15.02 -3.98
N PHE A 80 -1.82 -15.66 -5.07
CA PHE A 80 -1.65 -17.10 -5.18
C PHE A 80 -0.20 -17.43 -5.50
N THR A 81 0.29 -18.56 -4.98
CA THR A 81 1.65 -19.06 -5.23
C THR A 81 1.58 -20.53 -5.60
N HIS A 82 2.18 -20.87 -6.74
CA HIS A 82 2.40 -22.23 -7.21
C HIS A 82 3.92 -22.50 -7.30
N LYS A 83 4.39 -23.58 -6.68
CA LYS A 83 5.77 -24.05 -6.77
C LYS A 83 5.85 -25.23 -7.75
N PHE A 84 6.72 -25.07 -8.75
CA PHE A 84 7.09 -26.10 -9.73
C PHE A 84 8.16 -27.03 -9.17
#